data_AF-A0A4P2QDC3-F1
#
_entry.id   AF-A0A4P2QDC3-F1
#
_cell.length_a   1.000
_cell.length_b   1.000
_cell.length_c   1.000
_cell.angle_alpha   90.00
_cell.angle_beta   90.00
_cell.angle_gamma   90.00
#
_symmetry.space_group_name_H-M   'P 1'
#
loop_
_entity.id
_entity.type
_entity.pdbx_description
1 polymer ?
#
loop_
_entity_poly.entity_id
_entity_poly.type
_entity_poly.pdbx_seq_one_letter_code
_entity_poly.pdbx_strand_id
1 'polypeptide(L)'
;MGKAAFLARRLTPSGCIVAGTKLAAHREALKSKKIKLAAKVDAAVQSVIASTEALEALGSIDATMVEIDRGTDRCIGAFSGQLAGIERAFDHDDILPLTEDEAARRRDALLVRSEVLSSGTDFIRLVYSQQWVRMSAMIKALDARDVKAAVERLGLSAEAGRLRRWTELYGKKLGVTEAKGADPAVKAVEAWHEAYGTLLVQVHAEYDDDKDEMHALLRDRLLSPYEDAAEEARRAEQRARAASARKKTEAEAEPIA
;
A
#
# COMPACT_ATOMS: atom_id res chain seq x y z
N MET A 1 -28.10 11.64 15.11
CA MET A 1 -27.96 10.23 14.66
C MET A 1 -27.72 9.36 15.89
N GLY A 2 -28.33 8.18 16.00
CA GLY A 2 -28.20 7.33 17.20
C GLY A 2 -26.82 6.65 17.30
N LYS A 3 -26.30 6.48 18.53
CA LYS A 3 -24.98 5.89 18.87
C LYS A 3 -24.68 4.57 18.14
N ALA A 4 -25.70 3.76 17.85
CA ALA A 4 -25.58 2.49 17.12
C ALA A 4 -25.36 2.63 15.60
N ALA A 5 -25.80 3.73 14.97
CA ALA A 5 -25.63 3.96 13.54
C ALA A 5 -24.20 4.38 13.18
N PHE A 6 -23.45 4.93 14.14
CA PHE A 6 -22.07 5.38 14.00
C PHE A 6 -21.09 4.20 13.81
N LEU A 7 -21.23 3.15 14.63
CA LEU A 7 -20.35 1.97 14.62
C LEU A 7 -20.68 0.94 13.52
N ALA A 8 -21.88 1.01 12.92
CA ALA A 8 -22.28 0.10 11.86
C ALA A 8 -21.54 0.34 10.52
N ARG A 9 -20.84 1.47 10.38
CA ARG A 9 -20.22 1.89 9.12
C ARG A 9 -18.71 1.77 9.20
N ARG A 10 -18.15 0.64 8.77
CA ARG A 10 -16.70 0.47 8.66
C ARG A 10 -16.12 1.36 7.56
N LEU A 11 -15.06 2.10 7.88
CA LEU A 11 -14.29 2.88 6.92
C LEU A 11 -13.35 1.98 6.12
N THR A 12 -13.01 2.43 4.90
CA THR A 12 -11.89 1.86 4.14
C THR A 12 -10.57 2.16 4.86
N PRO A 13 -9.46 1.46 4.54
CA PRO A 13 -8.17 1.75 5.14
C PRO A 13 -7.71 3.20 4.91
N SER A 14 -7.91 3.75 3.70
CA SER A 14 -7.71 5.18 3.42
C SER A 14 -8.57 6.10 4.29
N GLY A 15 -9.84 5.75 4.49
CA GLY A 15 -10.73 6.50 5.38
C GLY A 15 -10.24 6.52 6.83
N CYS A 16 -9.72 5.39 7.31
CA CYS A 16 -9.12 5.26 8.65
C CYS A 16 -7.88 6.16 8.80
N ILE A 17 -7.01 6.18 7.78
CA ILE A 17 -5.82 7.03 7.76
C ILE A 17 -6.22 8.51 7.83
N VAL A 18 -7.10 8.96 6.92
CA VAL A 18 -7.58 10.35 6.89
C VAL A 18 -8.21 10.79 8.22
N ALA A 19 -9.07 9.96 8.80
CA ALA A 19 -9.72 10.24 10.08
C ALA A 19 -8.70 10.34 11.22
N GLY A 20 -7.74 9.42 11.27
CA GLY A 20 -6.68 9.41 12.28
C GLY A 20 -5.72 10.60 12.19
N THR A 21 -5.27 10.96 10.99
CA THR A 21 -4.42 12.15 10.77
C THR A 21 -5.14 13.44 11.19
N LYS A 22 -6.43 13.57 10.86
CA LYS A 22 -7.26 14.70 11.31
C LYS A 22 -7.39 14.73 12.83
N LEU A 23 -7.62 13.58 13.47
CA LEU A 23 -7.69 13.48 14.92
C LEU A 23 -6.36 13.87 15.60
N ALA A 24 -5.22 13.46 15.04
CA ALA A 24 -3.90 13.86 15.51
C ALA A 24 -3.72 15.39 15.44
N ALA A 25 -4.10 16.01 14.31
CA ALA A 25 -4.07 17.47 14.17
C ALA A 25 -5.00 18.17 15.17
N HIS A 26 -6.19 17.62 15.43
CA HIS A 26 -7.10 18.16 16.43
C HIS A 26 -6.52 18.06 17.85
N ARG A 27 -5.86 16.95 18.19
CA ARG A 27 -5.18 16.76 19.47
C ARG A 27 -4.06 17.80 19.68
N GLU A 28 -3.22 18.01 18.67
CA GLU A 28 -2.14 19.00 18.76
C GLU A 28 -2.69 20.44 18.88
N ALA A 29 -3.80 20.75 18.19
CA ALA A 29 -4.49 22.02 18.35
C ALA A 29 -5.08 22.23 19.75
N LEU A 30 -5.49 21.17 20.45
CA LEU A 30 -5.96 21.25 21.84
C LEU A 30 -4.78 21.47 22.81
N LYS A 31 -3.66 20.77 22.60
CA LYS A 31 -2.43 20.96 23.37
C LYS A 31 -1.89 22.38 23.26
N SER A 32 -1.84 22.95 22.05
CA SER A 32 -1.35 24.32 21.83
C SER A 32 -2.22 25.36 22.52
N LYS A 33 -3.53 25.11 22.65
CA LYS A 33 -4.49 25.90 23.42
C LYS A 33 -4.47 25.62 24.93
N LYS A 34 -3.58 24.73 25.41
CA LYS A 34 -3.48 24.28 26.81
C LYS A 34 -4.78 23.64 27.35
N ILE A 35 -5.63 23.12 26.46
CA ILE A 35 -6.85 22.39 26.83
C ILE A 35 -6.44 20.96 27.18
N LYS A 36 -6.73 20.55 28.41
CA LYS A 36 -6.43 19.20 28.91
C LYS A 36 -7.63 18.28 28.68
N LEU A 37 -7.39 17.16 28.01
CA LEU A 37 -8.37 16.08 27.91
C LEU A 37 -8.36 15.24 29.20
N ALA A 38 -9.49 14.61 29.50
CA ALA A 38 -9.54 13.60 30.55
C ALA A 38 -8.59 12.44 30.21
N ALA A 39 -7.93 11.87 31.22
CA ALA A 39 -6.87 10.89 31.01
C ALA A 39 -7.30 9.68 30.15
N LYS A 40 -8.54 9.20 30.33
CA LYS A 40 -9.11 8.09 29.55
C LYS A 40 -9.34 8.46 28.09
N VAL A 41 -9.82 9.69 27.84
CA VAL A 41 -10.01 10.20 26.48
C VAL A 41 -8.65 10.39 25.80
N ASP A 42 -7.67 10.98 26.50
CA ASP A 42 -6.33 11.23 25.98
C ASP A 42 -5.60 9.92 25.59
N ALA A 43 -5.76 8.88 26.41
CA ALA A 43 -5.25 7.53 26.13
C ALA A 43 -5.94 6.90 24.93
N ALA A 44 -7.27 7.02 24.82
CA ALA A 44 -8.02 6.51 23.67
C ALA A 44 -7.62 7.23 22.36
N VAL A 45 -7.41 8.55 22.41
CA VAL A 45 -6.87 9.31 21.26
C VAL A 45 -5.48 8.80 20.87
N GLN A 46 -4.59 8.52 21.83
CA GLN A 46 -3.27 7.96 21.50
C GLN A 46 -3.39 6.58 20.85
N SER A 47 -4.31 5.74 21.33
CA SER A 47 -4.55 4.42 20.76
C SER A 47 -5.00 4.50 19.29
N VAL A 48 -5.84 5.47 18.94
CA VAL A 48 -6.26 5.70 17.54
C VAL A 48 -5.08 6.17 16.69
N ILE A 49 -4.29 7.13 17.19
CA ILE A 49 -3.11 7.65 16.46
C ILE A 49 -2.10 6.52 16.20
N ALA A 50 -1.76 5.73 17.21
CA ALA A 50 -0.86 4.59 17.04
C ALA A 50 -1.39 3.55 16.04
N SER A 51 -2.71 3.30 16.06
CA SER A 51 -3.35 2.40 15.09
C SER A 51 -3.33 2.97 13.66
N THR A 52 -3.42 4.29 13.51
CA THR A 52 -3.28 4.98 12.22
C THR A 52 -1.87 4.87 11.68
N GLU A 53 -0.84 5.11 12.51
CA GLU A 53 0.57 4.95 12.11
C GLU A 53 0.86 3.50 11.68
N ALA A 54 0.28 2.52 12.37
CA ALA A 54 0.38 1.10 11.99
C ALA A 54 -0.28 0.80 10.63
N LEU A 55 -1.42 1.44 10.32
CA LEU A 55 -2.08 1.33 9.01
C LEU A 55 -1.28 2.01 7.90
N GLU A 56 -0.72 3.19 8.15
CA GLU A 56 0.14 3.90 7.19
C GLU A 56 1.41 3.10 6.85
N ALA A 57 1.99 2.44 7.86
CA ALA A 57 3.16 1.58 7.69
C ALA A 57 2.92 0.37 6.77
N LEU A 58 1.66 -0.05 6.56
CA LEU A 58 1.30 -1.14 5.64
C LEU A 58 1.31 -0.72 4.16
N GLY A 59 1.40 0.58 3.84
CA GLY A 59 1.44 1.08 2.46
C GLY A 59 0.07 1.13 1.78
N SER A 60 0.01 1.28 0.45
CA SER A 60 -1.26 1.43 -0.29
C SER A 60 -2.08 0.13 -0.32
N ILE A 61 -2.95 -0.01 0.66
CA ILE A 61 -3.94 -1.09 0.81
C ILE A 61 -5.05 -0.99 -0.26
N ASP A 62 -5.19 0.20 -0.86
CA ASP A 62 -6.21 0.55 -1.85
C ASP A 62 -5.72 0.47 -3.31
N ALA A 63 -4.42 0.23 -3.56
CA ALA A 63 -3.90 0.12 -4.92
C ALA A 63 -4.65 -0.97 -5.69
N THR A 64 -5.19 -0.60 -6.86
CA THR A 64 -5.84 -1.53 -7.77
C THR A 64 -4.83 -2.54 -8.31
N MET A 65 -5.30 -3.72 -8.75
CA MET A 65 -4.42 -4.68 -9.44
C MET A 65 -3.69 -4.02 -10.62
N VAL A 66 -4.36 -3.15 -11.37
CA VAL A 66 -3.76 -2.42 -12.50
C VAL A 66 -2.61 -1.51 -12.07
N GLU A 67 -2.71 -0.84 -10.92
CA GLU A 67 -1.63 0.00 -10.41
C GLU A 67 -0.45 -0.81 -9.90
N ILE A 68 -0.73 -1.93 -9.23
CA ILE A 68 0.29 -2.88 -8.76
C ILE A 68 1.03 -3.50 -9.94
N ASP A 69 0.28 -3.92 -10.96
CA ASP A 69 0.77 -4.51 -12.21
C ASP A 69 1.70 -3.53 -12.95
N ARG A 70 1.25 -2.30 -13.20
CA ARG A 70 2.10 -1.26 -13.81
C ARG A 70 3.34 -0.92 -12.99
N GLY A 71 3.23 -0.92 -11.67
CA GLY A 71 4.37 -0.70 -10.77
C GLY A 71 5.41 -1.82 -10.88
N THR A 72 4.91 -3.05 -10.92
CA THR A 72 5.69 -4.28 -11.06
C THR A 72 6.39 -4.34 -12.41
N ASP A 73 5.66 -4.13 -13.51
CA ASP A 73 6.20 -4.14 -14.88
C ASP A 73 7.35 -3.15 -15.05
N ARG A 74 7.18 -1.93 -14.54
CA ARG A 74 8.23 -0.91 -14.59
C ARG A 74 9.45 -1.31 -13.79
N CYS A 75 9.27 -1.95 -12.64
CA CYS A 75 10.39 -2.42 -11.82
C CYS A 75 11.16 -3.55 -12.52
N ILE A 76 10.45 -4.52 -13.10
CA ILE A 76 11.05 -5.64 -13.86
C ILE A 76 11.76 -5.12 -15.10
N GLY A 77 11.11 -4.25 -15.87
CA GLY A 77 11.69 -3.65 -17.07
C GLY A 77 12.93 -2.82 -16.77
N ALA A 78 12.92 -2.04 -15.69
CA ALA A 78 14.09 -1.26 -15.27
C ALA A 78 15.26 -2.16 -14.85
N PHE A 79 15.00 -3.19 -14.06
CA PHE A 79 16.03 -4.16 -13.64
C PHE A 79 16.62 -4.90 -14.85
N SER A 80 15.79 -5.38 -15.77
CA SER A 80 16.24 -5.98 -17.03
C SER A 80 17.05 -4.98 -17.88
N GLY A 81 16.64 -3.72 -17.90
CA GLY A 81 17.33 -2.65 -18.63
C GLY A 81 18.71 -2.33 -18.05
N GLN A 82 18.88 -2.36 -16.73
CA GLN A 82 20.19 -2.19 -16.08
C GLN A 82 21.16 -3.31 -16.49
N LEU A 83 20.73 -4.57 -16.43
CA LEU A 83 21.56 -5.73 -16.82
C LEU A 83 21.95 -5.65 -18.31
N ALA A 84 20.97 -5.42 -19.19
CA ALA A 84 21.23 -5.26 -20.62
C ALA A 84 22.08 -4.01 -20.95
N GLY A 85 22.04 -2.98 -20.09
CA GLY A 85 22.92 -1.81 -20.20
C GLY A 85 24.38 -2.17 -19.91
N ILE A 86 24.63 -2.96 -18.87
CA ILE A 86 25.98 -3.44 -18.51
C ILE A 86 26.53 -4.35 -19.61
N GLU A 87 25.73 -5.28 -20.11
CA GLU A 87 26.14 -6.18 -21.19
C GLU A 87 26.55 -5.42 -22.46
N ARG A 88 25.76 -4.42 -22.86
CA ARG A 88 26.06 -3.59 -24.04
C ARG A 88 27.25 -2.66 -23.85
N ALA A 89 27.52 -2.20 -22.62
CA ALA A 89 28.66 -1.34 -22.33
C ALA A 89 30.00 -2.06 -22.52
N PHE A 90 30.02 -3.39 -22.39
CA PHE A 90 31.20 -4.24 -22.53
C PHE A 90 31.08 -5.23 -23.70
N ASP A 91 30.32 -4.86 -24.72
CA ASP A 91 30.22 -5.62 -25.97
C ASP A 91 31.40 -5.32 -26.90
N HIS A 92 31.55 -6.09 -27.98
CA HIS A 92 32.64 -5.93 -28.96
C HIS A 92 34.06 -6.07 -28.38
N ASP A 93 34.25 -7.06 -27.49
CA ASP A 93 35.54 -7.38 -26.88
C ASP A 93 36.58 -7.94 -27.88
N ASP A 94 36.14 -8.27 -29.09
CA ASP A 94 36.99 -8.58 -30.24
C ASP A 94 37.71 -7.34 -30.81
N ILE A 95 37.14 -6.15 -30.62
CA ILE A 95 37.70 -4.87 -31.06
C ILE A 95 38.47 -4.18 -29.93
N LEU A 96 37.88 -4.11 -28.74
CA LEU A 96 38.49 -3.53 -27.54
C LEU A 96 38.49 -4.57 -26.42
N PRO A 97 39.62 -5.29 -26.22
CA PRO A 97 39.69 -6.33 -25.21
C PRO A 97 39.36 -5.81 -23.81
N LEU A 98 38.53 -6.56 -23.09
CA LEU A 98 38.12 -6.22 -21.73
C LEU A 98 39.27 -6.50 -20.74
N THR A 99 39.37 -5.64 -19.73
CA THR A 99 40.10 -5.95 -18.50
C THR A 99 39.41 -7.07 -17.71
N GLU A 100 40.11 -7.66 -16.74
CA GLU A 100 39.53 -8.70 -15.88
C GLU A 100 38.28 -8.22 -15.13
N ASP A 101 38.29 -6.98 -14.65
CA ASP A 101 37.18 -6.36 -13.93
C ASP A 101 35.96 -6.13 -14.83
N GLU A 102 36.19 -5.64 -16.05
CA GLU A 102 35.12 -5.43 -17.05
C GLU A 102 34.50 -6.77 -17.48
N ALA A 103 35.34 -7.77 -17.75
CA ALA A 103 34.88 -9.11 -18.07
C ALA A 103 34.11 -9.75 -16.90
N ALA A 104 34.57 -9.58 -15.67
CA ALA A 104 33.85 -10.05 -14.48
C ALA A 104 32.49 -9.37 -14.33
N ARG A 105 32.42 -8.06 -14.50
CA ARG A 105 31.16 -7.29 -14.43
C ARG A 105 30.17 -7.72 -15.51
N ARG A 106 30.63 -7.93 -16.76
CA ARG A 106 29.78 -8.46 -17.86
C ARG A 106 29.28 -9.86 -17.54
N ARG A 107 30.14 -10.76 -17.05
CA ARG A 107 29.76 -12.14 -16.65
C ARG A 107 28.70 -12.15 -15.55
N ASP A 108 28.85 -11.30 -14.53
CA ASP A 108 27.87 -11.18 -13.46
C ASP A 108 26.50 -10.71 -13.99
N ALA A 109 26.48 -9.71 -14.88
CA ALA A 109 25.23 -9.25 -15.49
C ALA A 109 24.55 -10.33 -16.34
N LEU A 110 25.33 -11.06 -17.15
CA LEU A 110 24.85 -12.20 -17.95
C LEU A 110 24.27 -13.31 -17.06
N LEU A 111 24.98 -13.69 -15.99
CA LEU A 111 24.52 -14.70 -15.04
C LEU A 111 23.18 -14.30 -14.41
N VAL A 112 23.08 -13.07 -13.90
CA VAL A 112 21.84 -12.59 -13.28
C VAL A 112 20.72 -12.59 -14.31
N ARG A 113 20.96 -12.10 -15.53
CA ARG A 113 19.93 -12.07 -16.57
C ARG A 113 19.50 -13.47 -17.01
N SER A 114 20.42 -14.40 -17.23
CA SER A 114 20.10 -15.76 -17.68
C SER A 114 19.33 -16.55 -16.65
N GLU A 115 19.61 -16.37 -15.36
CA GLU A 115 18.94 -17.09 -14.27
C GLU A 115 17.61 -16.44 -13.88
N VAL A 116 17.61 -15.12 -13.69
CA VAL A 116 16.47 -14.37 -13.15
C VAL A 116 15.43 -14.07 -14.24
N LEU A 117 15.87 -13.84 -15.48
CA LEU A 117 15.05 -13.48 -16.63
C LEU A 117 15.25 -14.47 -17.78
N SER A 118 15.32 -15.77 -17.47
CA SER A 118 15.61 -16.86 -18.42
C SER A 118 14.68 -16.91 -19.64
N SER A 119 13.43 -16.45 -19.50
CA SER A 119 12.44 -16.36 -20.58
C SER A 119 12.19 -14.91 -21.04
N GLY A 120 13.09 -13.98 -20.70
CA GLY A 120 12.89 -12.55 -20.89
C GLY A 120 11.79 -11.96 -19.99
N THR A 121 11.27 -10.81 -20.38
CA THR A 121 10.21 -10.08 -19.64
C THR A 121 8.82 -10.25 -20.23
N ASP A 122 8.65 -11.02 -21.33
CA ASP A 122 7.36 -11.17 -22.03
C ASP A 122 6.24 -11.73 -21.14
N PHE A 123 6.59 -12.37 -20.01
CA PHE A 123 5.62 -12.85 -19.04
C PHE A 123 4.73 -11.75 -18.45
N ILE A 124 5.13 -10.47 -18.50
CA ILE A 124 4.29 -9.33 -18.07
C ILE A 124 3.04 -9.15 -18.93
N ARG A 125 2.94 -9.83 -20.08
CA ARG A 125 1.73 -9.84 -20.92
C ARG A 125 0.76 -10.97 -20.59
N LEU A 126 1.13 -11.85 -19.65
CA LEU A 126 0.27 -12.98 -19.25
C LEU A 126 -0.87 -12.51 -18.36
N VAL A 127 -1.82 -13.40 -18.09
CA VAL A 127 -2.83 -13.18 -17.05
C VAL A 127 -2.17 -13.13 -15.67
N TYR A 128 -2.71 -12.32 -14.77
CA TYR A 128 -2.06 -11.97 -13.49
C TYR A 128 -1.58 -13.18 -12.66
N SER A 129 -2.37 -14.25 -12.59
CA SER A 129 -1.97 -15.47 -11.88
C SER A 129 -0.70 -16.12 -12.45
N GLN A 130 -0.57 -16.13 -13.79
CA GLN A 130 0.62 -16.65 -14.47
C GLN A 130 1.81 -15.71 -14.35
N GLN A 131 1.57 -14.39 -14.36
CA GLN A 131 2.62 -13.41 -14.08
C GLN A 131 3.22 -13.67 -12.69
N TRP A 132 2.37 -13.83 -11.68
CA TRP A 132 2.82 -14.08 -10.31
C TRP A 132 3.66 -15.36 -10.16
N VAL A 133 3.30 -16.44 -10.85
CA VAL A 133 4.11 -17.68 -10.88
C VAL A 133 5.50 -17.41 -11.42
N ARG A 134 5.61 -16.63 -12.51
CA ARG A 134 6.89 -16.27 -13.13
C ARG A 134 7.71 -15.34 -12.24
N MET A 135 7.08 -14.35 -11.61
CA MET A 135 7.73 -13.47 -10.64
C MET A 135 8.23 -14.25 -9.43
N SER A 136 7.46 -15.21 -8.92
CA SER A 136 7.87 -16.05 -7.80
C SER A 136 9.10 -16.91 -8.15
N ALA A 137 9.14 -17.46 -9.36
CA ALA A 137 10.33 -18.16 -9.86
C ALA A 137 11.54 -17.23 -10.00
N MET A 138 11.34 -16.00 -10.49
CA MET A 138 12.36 -14.96 -10.58
C MET A 138 12.94 -14.61 -9.20
N ILE A 139 12.10 -14.44 -8.18
CA ILE A 139 12.55 -14.20 -6.81
C ILE A 139 13.33 -15.39 -6.26
N LYS A 140 12.89 -16.62 -6.53
CA LYS A 140 13.62 -17.83 -6.14
C LYS A 140 14.99 -17.90 -6.81
N ALA A 141 15.12 -17.50 -8.08
CA ALA A 141 16.40 -17.43 -8.77
C ALA A 141 17.34 -16.40 -8.16
N LEU A 142 16.81 -15.25 -7.70
CA LEU A 142 17.58 -14.24 -6.96
C LEU A 142 18.11 -14.73 -5.60
N ASP A 143 17.57 -15.82 -5.06
CA ASP A 143 18.06 -16.47 -3.83
C ASP A 143 19.17 -17.50 -4.07
N ALA A 144 19.42 -17.88 -5.33
CA ALA A 144 20.53 -18.76 -5.65
C ALA A 144 21.86 -18.10 -5.26
N ARG A 145 22.74 -18.86 -4.58
CA ARG A 145 23.98 -18.36 -3.98
C ARG A 145 24.81 -17.50 -4.94
N ASP A 146 25.03 -18.01 -6.16
CA ASP A 146 25.91 -17.37 -7.14
C ASP A 146 25.24 -16.13 -7.76
N VAL A 147 23.93 -16.17 -7.99
CA VAL A 147 23.13 -15.04 -8.48
C VAL A 147 23.11 -13.92 -7.45
N LYS A 148 22.87 -14.25 -6.18
CA LYS A 148 22.88 -13.28 -5.08
C LYS A 148 24.23 -12.58 -4.97
N ALA A 149 25.32 -13.33 -5.03
CA ALA A 149 26.67 -12.76 -4.98
C ALA A 149 26.97 -11.86 -6.20
N ALA A 150 26.49 -12.24 -7.40
CA ALA A 150 26.60 -11.40 -8.59
C ALA A 150 25.79 -10.11 -8.47
N VAL A 151 24.55 -10.17 -7.96
CA VAL A 151 23.72 -8.98 -7.67
C VAL A 151 24.43 -8.02 -6.72
N GLU A 152 25.07 -8.54 -5.67
CA GLU A 152 25.84 -7.74 -4.72
C GLU A 152 27.06 -7.07 -5.39
N ARG A 153 27.84 -7.80 -6.18
CA ARG A 153 28.99 -7.23 -6.94
C ARG A 153 28.57 -6.19 -7.98
N LEU A 154 27.40 -6.34 -8.58
CA LEU A 154 26.85 -5.37 -9.52
C LEU A 154 26.31 -4.10 -8.84
N GLY A 155 26.08 -4.14 -7.52
CA GLY A 155 25.48 -3.05 -6.76
C GLY A 155 23.95 -2.98 -6.88
N LEU A 156 23.29 -4.08 -7.23
CA LEU A 156 21.85 -4.13 -7.55
C LEU A 156 20.97 -4.69 -6.42
N SER A 157 21.51 -4.77 -5.20
CA SER A 157 20.81 -5.37 -4.05
C SER A 157 19.53 -4.63 -3.68
N ALA A 158 19.49 -3.30 -3.84
CA ALA A 158 18.31 -2.50 -3.54
C ALA A 158 17.17 -2.79 -4.54
N GLU A 159 17.50 -2.92 -5.82
CA GLU A 159 16.58 -3.26 -6.90
C GLU A 159 16.05 -4.68 -6.76
N ALA A 160 16.93 -5.65 -6.47
CA ALA A 160 16.52 -7.02 -6.16
C ALA A 160 15.58 -7.08 -4.94
N GLY A 161 15.88 -6.31 -3.89
CA GLY A 161 14.99 -6.15 -2.73
C GLY A 161 13.64 -5.53 -3.09
N ARG A 162 13.61 -4.58 -4.04
CA ARG A 162 12.37 -3.97 -4.52
C ARG A 162 11.52 -4.94 -5.33
N LEU A 163 12.12 -5.76 -6.18
CA LEU A 163 11.42 -6.82 -6.92
C LEU A 163 10.71 -7.81 -6.00
N ARG A 164 11.35 -8.18 -4.87
CA ARG A 164 10.74 -9.04 -3.84
C ARG A 164 9.48 -8.42 -3.27
N ARG A 165 9.55 -7.15 -2.86
CA ARG A 165 8.40 -6.43 -2.27
C ARG A 165 7.24 -6.28 -3.27
N TRP A 166 7.54 -6.00 -4.54
CA TRP A 166 6.50 -5.99 -5.59
C TRP A 166 5.86 -7.36 -5.77
N THR A 167 6.65 -8.44 -5.80
CA THR A 167 6.14 -9.81 -5.96
C THR A 167 5.27 -10.25 -4.80
N GLU A 168 5.65 -9.89 -3.58
CA GLU A 168 4.84 -10.14 -2.39
C GLU A 168 3.51 -9.38 -2.44
N LEU A 169 3.53 -8.09 -2.78
CA LEU A 169 2.32 -7.27 -2.91
C LEU A 169 1.38 -7.82 -4.00
N TYR A 170 1.93 -8.23 -5.13
CA TYR A 170 1.19 -8.83 -6.23
C TYR A 170 0.49 -10.13 -5.80
N GLY A 171 1.21 -11.01 -5.08
CA GLY A 171 0.66 -12.26 -4.54
C GLY A 171 -0.45 -12.05 -3.51
N LYS A 172 -0.26 -11.07 -2.61
CA LYS A 172 -1.27 -10.67 -1.62
C LYS A 172 -2.56 -10.21 -2.30
N LYS A 173 -2.46 -9.35 -3.33
CA LYS A 173 -3.63 -8.81 -4.02
C LYS A 173 -4.37 -9.86 -4.85
N LEU A 174 -3.67 -10.89 -5.34
CA LEU A 174 -4.30 -12.05 -6.01
C LEU A 174 -4.91 -13.06 -5.04
N GLY A 175 -4.67 -12.96 -3.73
CA GLY A 175 -5.12 -13.95 -2.74
C GLY A 175 -4.43 -15.31 -2.86
N VAL A 176 -3.31 -15.41 -3.58
CA VAL A 176 -2.58 -16.67 -3.82
C VAL A 176 -1.58 -16.95 -2.70
N THR A 177 -1.12 -15.90 -2.01
CA THR A 177 -0.41 -16.06 -0.76
C THR A 177 -1.45 -16.24 0.36
N GLU A 178 -1.97 -17.46 0.50
CA GLU A 178 -2.73 -17.85 1.70
C GLU A 178 -1.82 -17.69 2.93
N ALA A 179 -1.85 -16.53 3.57
CA ALA A 179 -1.48 -16.46 4.96
C ALA A 179 -2.62 -17.10 5.76
N LYS A 180 -2.37 -18.29 6.35
CA LYS A 180 -3.22 -18.93 7.38
C LYS A 180 -3.33 -18.13 8.69
N GLY A 181 -3.30 -16.81 8.61
CA GLY A 181 -3.63 -15.89 9.68
C GLY A 181 -4.30 -14.70 9.05
N ALA A 182 -5.46 -14.29 9.59
CA ALA A 182 -6.25 -13.19 9.04
C ALA A 182 -5.34 -12.03 8.59
N ASP A 183 -5.55 -11.60 7.36
CA ASP A 183 -4.77 -10.59 6.64
C ASP A 183 -4.31 -9.49 7.61
N PRO A 184 -2.99 -9.23 7.73
CA PRO A 184 -2.47 -8.17 8.59
C PRO A 184 -3.14 -6.81 8.35
N ALA A 185 -3.58 -6.54 7.11
CA ALA A 185 -4.34 -5.33 6.79
C ALA A 185 -5.75 -5.37 7.38
N VAL A 186 -6.46 -6.50 7.28
CA VAL A 186 -7.77 -6.68 7.93
C VAL A 186 -7.64 -6.53 9.44
N LYS A 187 -6.65 -7.18 10.07
CA LYS A 187 -6.40 -7.04 11.50
C LYS A 187 -6.06 -5.61 11.91
N ALA A 188 -5.26 -4.89 11.12
CA ALA A 188 -4.92 -3.50 11.40
C ALA A 188 -6.14 -2.58 11.28
N VAL A 189 -7.00 -2.80 10.28
CA VAL A 189 -8.26 -2.07 10.11
C VAL A 189 -9.21 -2.37 11.28
N GLU A 190 -9.30 -3.63 11.72
CA GLU A 190 -10.12 -4.02 12.86
C GLU A 190 -9.63 -3.39 14.16
N ALA A 191 -8.33 -3.48 14.44
CA ALA A 191 -7.70 -2.83 15.58
C ALA A 191 -7.93 -1.31 15.59
N TRP A 192 -7.88 -0.67 14.40
CA TRP A 192 -8.18 0.74 14.27
C TRP A 192 -9.64 1.06 14.62
N HIS A 193 -10.60 0.28 14.12
CA HIS A 193 -12.01 0.46 14.45
C HIS A 193 -12.31 0.19 15.92
N GLU A 194 -11.64 -0.77 16.55
CA GLU A 194 -11.73 -1.02 18.00
C GLU A 194 -11.19 0.15 18.82
N ALA A 195 -10.03 0.71 18.44
CA ALA A 195 -9.46 1.88 19.07
C ALA A 195 -10.39 3.10 18.93
N TYR A 196 -10.96 3.33 17.74
CA TYR A 196 -11.88 4.43 17.49
C TYR A 196 -13.22 4.24 18.22
N GLY A 197 -13.74 3.01 18.27
CA GLY A 197 -14.93 2.67 19.06
C GLY A 197 -14.72 2.92 20.56
N THR A 198 -13.53 2.60 21.08
CA THR A 198 -13.13 2.91 22.45
C THR A 198 -13.10 4.41 22.69
N LEU A 199 -12.52 5.19 21.76
CA LEU A 199 -12.53 6.65 21.84
C LEU A 199 -13.96 7.21 21.91
N LEU A 200 -14.86 6.74 21.05
CA LEU A 200 -16.26 7.17 21.07
C LEU A 200 -16.92 6.93 22.43
N VAL A 201 -16.73 5.75 23.01
CA VAL A 201 -17.29 5.42 24.32
C VAL A 201 -16.73 6.35 25.40
N GLN A 202 -15.41 6.60 25.41
CA GLN A 202 -14.80 7.48 26.41
C GLN A 202 -15.21 8.95 26.24
N VAL A 203 -15.30 9.44 24.99
CA VAL A 203 -15.76 10.82 24.71
C VAL A 203 -17.19 11.02 25.18
N HIS A 204 -18.11 10.10 24.92
CA HIS A 204 -19.46 10.21 25.47
C HIS A 204 -19.51 9.98 26.99
N ALA A 205 -18.68 9.10 27.56
CA ALA A 205 -18.67 8.95 29.01
C ALA A 205 -18.27 10.25 29.73
N GLU A 206 -17.37 11.03 29.14
CA GLU A 206 -16.81 12.23 29.76
C GLU A 206 -17.52 13.54 29.34
N TYR A 207 -17.99 13.63 28.09
CA TYR A 207 -18.43 14.87 27.44
C TYR A 207 -19.86 14.83 26.86
N ASP A 208 -20.76 13.97 27.39
CA ASP A 208 -22.17 13.87 26.95
C ASP A 208 -23.11 14.85 27.68
N ASP A 209 -22.57 15.82 28.42
CA ASP A 209 -23.36 16.92 29.00
C ASP A 209 -23.48 18.08 28.02
N ASP A 210 -24.63 18.17 27.36
CA ASP A 210 -24.96 19.21 26.37
C ASP A 210 -25.13 20.62 26.97
N LYS A 211 -25.14 20.75 28.30
CA LYS A 211 -25.22 22.06 28.97
C LYS A 211 -23.87 22.72 29.13
N ASP A 212 -22.78 21.97 28.94
CA ASP A 212 -21.42 22.50 28.93
C ASP A 212 -20.95 22.69 27.48
N GLU A 213 -20.85 23.95 27.05
CA GLU A 213 -20.41 24.31 25.70
C GLU A 213 -19.00 23.77 25.36
N MET A 214 -18.12 23.64 26.36
CA MET A 214 -16.79 23.07 26.18
C MET A 214 -16.87 21.57 25.97
N HIS A 215 -17.73 20.86 26.70
CA HIS A 215 -17.95 19.43 26.50
C HIS A 215 -18.52 19.14 25.11
N ALA A 216 -19.52 19.92 24.68
CA ALA A 216 -20.07 19.82 23.33
C ALA A 216 -19.00 20.04 22.24
N LEU A 217 -18.13 21.05 22.41
CA LEU A 217 -17.04 21.34 21.47
C LEU A 217 -15.97 20.24 21.45
N LEU A 218 -15.60 19.69 22.60
CA LEU A 218 -14.64 18.58 22.68
C LEU A 218 -15.18 17.32 22.00
N ARG A 219 -16.45 17.00 22.25
CA ARG A 219 -17.11 15.86 21.62
C ARG A 219 -17.14 16.01 20.09
N ASP A 220 -17.61 17.15 19.59
CA ASP A 220 -17.66 17.43 18.15
C ASP A 220 -16.26 17.35 17.53
N ARG A 221 -15.26 17.97 18.15
CA ARG A 221 -13.90 18.00 17.60
C ARG A 221 -13.19 16.66 17.63
N LEU A 222 -13.50 15.78 18.57
CA LEU A 222 -12.89 14.44 18.66
C LEU A 222 -13.59 13.41 17.76
N LEU A 223 -14.89 13.55 17.49
CA LEU A 223 -15.68 12.57 16.73
C LEU A 223 -15.90 12.96 15.26
N SER A 224 -15.90 14.26 14.91
CA SER A 224 -16.05 14.74 13.53
C SER A 224 -15.06 14.14 12.51
N PRO A 225 -13.79 13.81 12.84
CA PRO A 225 -12.88 13.22 11.85
C PRO A 225 -13.39 11.94 11.19
N TYR A 226 -14.10 11.09 11.95
CA TYR A 226 -14.68 9.85 11.44
C TYR A 226 -15.94 10.11 10.63
N GLU A 227 -16.80 11.02 11.09
CA GLU A 227 -18.04 11.38 10.39
C GLU A 227 -17.74 12.00 9.02
N ASP A 228 -16.77 12.90 8.96
CA ASP A 228 -16.27 13.48 7.72
C ASP A 228 -15.78 12.40 6.74
N ALA A 229 -14.97 11.45 7.23
CA ALA A 229 -14.41 10.39 6.41
C ALA A 229 -15.51 9.44 5.90
N ALA A 230 -16.48 9.10 6.74
CA ALA A 230 -17.61 8.25 6.37
C ALA A 230 -18.51 8.92 5.31
N GLU A 231 -18.76 10.22 5.46
CA GLU A 231 -19.58 10.99 4.53
C GLU A 231 -18.87 11.20 3.17
N GLU A 232 -17.56 11.44 3.16
CA GLU A 232 -16.82 11.52 1.90
C GLU A 232 -16.73 10.17 1.18
N ALA A 233 -16.56 9.06 1.93
CA ALA A 233 -16.60 7.71 1.34
C ALA A 233 -17.95 7.44 0.65
N ARG A 234 -19.06 7.86 1.28
CA ARG A 234 -20.41 7.77 0.69
C ARG A 234 -20.53 8.59 -0.59
N ARG A 235 -20.03 9.83 -0.59
CA ARG A 235 -20.05 10.71 -1.77
C ARG A 235 -19.20 10.12 -2.90
N ALA A 236 -18.03 9.57 -2.58
CA ALA A 236 -17.17 8.90 -3.53
C ALA A 236 -17.86 7.67 -4.16
N GLU A 237 -18.53 6.84 -3.36
CA GLU A 237 -19.30 5.70 -3.85
C GLU A 237 -20.45 6.14 -4.77
N GLN A 238 -21.17 7.19 -4.40
CA GLN A 238 -22.23 7.76 -5.24
C GLN A 238 -21.70 8.29 -6.57
N ARG A 239 -20.55 8.99 -6.55
CA ARG A 239 -19.87 9.46 -7.76
C ARG A 239 -19.44 8.27 -8.63
N ALA A 240 -18.89 7.22 -8.04
CA ALA A 240 -18.45 6.02 -8.76
C ALA A 240 -19.63 5.28 -9.42
N ARG A 241 -20.74 5.10 -8.70
CA ARG A 241 -21.98 4.51 -9.23
C ARG A 241 -22.52 5.35 -10.40
N ALA A 242 -22.60 6.67 -10.25
CA ALA A 242 -23.03 7.56 -11.32
C ALA A 242 -22.12 7.50 -12.56
N ALA A 243 -20.79 7.44 -12.37
CA ALA A 243 -19.82 7.31 -13.46
C ALA A 243 -19.94 5.96 -14.18
N SER A 244 -20.13 4.86 -13.43
CA SER A 244 -20.32 3.53 -14.01
C SER A 244 -21.63 3.42 -14.80
N ALA A 245 -22.70 4.05 -14.31
CA ALA A 245 -23.98 4.12 -15.01
C ALA A 245 -23.83 4.87 -16.34
N ARG A 246 -23.16 6.04 -16.34
CA ARG A 246 -22.89 6.82 -17.57
C ARG A 246 -22.08 6.04 -18.60
N LYS A 247 -21.01 5.36 -18.19
CA LYS A 247 -20.21 4.51 -19.09
C LYS A 247 -21.03 3.37 -19.69
N LYS A 248 -21.94 2.78 -18.92
CA LYS A 248 -22.83 1.72 -19.42
C LYS A 248 -23.84 2.26 -20.44
N THR A 249 -24.39 3.44 -20.19
CA THR A 249 -25.32 4.11 -21.12
C THR A 249 -24.63 4.58 -22.41
N GLU A 250 -23.38 5.05 -22.32
CA GLU A 250 -22.56 5.39 -23.51
C GLU A 250 -22.16 4.15 -24.31
N ALA A 251 -21.79 3.04 -23.65
CA ALA A 251 -21.46 1.78 -24.33
C ALA A 251 -22.68 1.10 -24.98
N GLU A 252 -23.89 1.32 -24.46
CA GLU A 252 -25.14 0.83 -25.07
C GLU A 252 -25.66 1.78 -26.18
N ALA A 253 -25.16 3.02 -26.27
CA ALA A 253 -25.57 4.03 -27.24
C ALA A 253 -24.70 4.07 -28.52
N GLU A 254 -23.65 3.24 -28.62
CA GLU A 254 -22.93 2.96 -29.87
C GLU A 254 -23.42 1.64 -30.50
N PRO A 255 -24.52 1.65 -31.29
CA PRO A 255 -24.80 0.52 -32.17
C PRO A 255 -23.92 0.63 -33.43
N ILE A 256 -23.12 -0.42 -33.64
CA ILE A 256 -22.59 -0.96 -34.90
C ILE A 256 -22.76 -0.02 -36.12
N ALA A 257 -21.65 0.59 -36.53
CA ALA A 257 -21.45 1.11 -37.88
C ALA A 257 -20.47 0.20 -38.63
#